data_AF-A0A938QNX3-F1
#
_entry.id   AF-A0A938QNX3-F1
#
_cell.length_a   1.000
_cell.length_b   1.000
_cell.length_c   1.000
_cell.angle_alpha   90.00
_cell.angle_beta   90.00
_cell.angle_gamma   90.00
#
_symmetry.space_group_name_H-M   'P 1'
#
loop_
_entity.id
_entity.type
_entity.pdbx_description
1 polymer ?
#
loop_
_entity_poly.entity_id
_entity_poly.type
_entity_poly.pdbx_seq_one_letter_code
_entity_poly.pdbx_strand_id
1 'polypeptide(L)'
;MIWLKVDAVDEGNYLLHHVGLLAHELGRTCNEIWVASSDPFIFWEDFFGTTDHCGLLHILKARTLVLVKNGCYLPNKWIRHRLLTLKGLCLTHGLVLFIPIFHREGRGLNGHPDGTLILKVPPFKESPRKELRILAVELLRERNPDMSVDSCLQMALQLTEAGPNSRTELQQWVDHYTAQRQLFGSEAAWPPPELPRLVTSAPRVSTRSMLQSRFQATFAWLHEAGENFFSWLGRPLFPPVQDSMDPFQAQDPLHWFWAMVSYIYSLIMDAADSGLLLLLEYREGSQPGELVNVPRPHFCRLVGALRTTLQHSLGEGVQKNQEVVFSWYHECCKTVKPERYHWRHLTECLLKEWEELVITLRDSIRCIRKSSGKSSIEKQLAMKARNLSLHQWQTIIYEVIHNYQLPFDSGQLTRKHYSQLNLKLKESVISEGELLKEARKLAEEVIWKETARCPIEAHDLIALGVPPGKRIGFLLEEANQLYRQNPMLSKKELLDQLPLNADNG
;
A
#
# COMPACT_ATOMS: atom_id res chain seq x y z
N MET A 1 -37.23 3.05 -5.94
CA MET A 1 -36.21 2.42 -5.05
C MET A 1 -36.93 1.70 -3.92
N ILE A 2 -36.43 0.53 -3.53
CA ILE A 2 -37.09 -0.38 -2.59
C ILE A 2 -36.10 -0.74 -1.47
N TRP A 3 -36.45 -0.39 -0.24
CA TRP A 3 -35.69 -0.79 0.95
C TRP A 3 -36.25 -2.11 1.50
N LEU A 4 -35.38 -3.11 1.67
CA LEU A 4 -35.71 -4.36 2.34
C LEU A 4 -35.20 -4.27 3.78
N LYS A 5 -36.10 -4.12 4.77
CA LYS A 5 -35.67 -4.14 6.17
C LYS A 5 -35.40 -5.59 6.59
N VAL A 6 -34.21 -5.83 7.14
CA VAL A 6 -33.74 -7.16 7.55
C VAL A 6 -33.00 -7.09 8.87
N ASP A 7 -32.82 -8.23 9.54
CA ASP A 7 -32.05 -8.34 10.77
C ASP A 7 -30.62 -8.82 10.53
N ALA A 8 -30.39 -9.53 9.43
CA ALA A 8 -29.06 -9.99 9.02
C ALA A 8 -28.77 -9.72 7.54
N VAL A 9 -27.47 -9.67 7.21
CA VAL A 9 -27.00 -9.46 5.83
C VAL A 9 -27.41 -10.62 4.93
N ASP A 10 -27.21 -11.86 5.40
CA ASP A 10 -27.54 -13.06 4.61
C ASP A 10 -29.04 -13.19 4.38
N GLU A 11 -29.87 -12.75 5.33
CA GLU A 11 -31.32 -12.64 5.13
C GLU A 11 -31.65 -11.66 4.00
N GLY A 12 -31.01 -10.48 3.99
CA GLY A 12 -31.12 -9.54 2.88
C GLY A 12 -30.75 -10.16 1.53
N ASN A 13 -29.62 -10.86 1.46
CA ASN A 13 -29.17 -11.51 0.23
C ASN A 13 -30.12 -12.64 -0.24
N TYR A 14 -30.66 -13.41 0.71
CA TYR A 14 -31.64 -14.45 0.45
C TYR A 14 -32.93 -13.87 -0.14
N LEU A 15 -33.46 -12.80 0.46
CA LEU A 15 -34.65 -12.13 -0.07
C LEU A 15 -34.40 -11.53 -1.45
N LEU A 16 -33.22 -10.92 -1.67
CA LEU A 16 -32.83 -10.43 -3.00
C LEU A 16 -32.76 -11.55 -4.02
N HIS A 17 -32.26 -12.74 -3.66
CA HIS A 17 -32.23 -13.90 -4.58
C HIS A 17 -33.64 -14.28 -5.05
N HIS A 18 -34.61 -14.35 -4.14
CA HIS A 18 -36.00 -14.62 -4.49
C HIS A 18 -36.64 -13.52 -5.35
N VAL A 19 -36.33 -12.25 -5.06
CA VAL A 19 -36.73 -11.14 -5.94
C VAL A 19 -36.15 -11.32 -7.35
N GLY A 20 -34.91 -11.80 -7.46
CA GLY A 20 -34.26 -12.11 -8.74
C GLY A 20 -34.94 -13.25 -9.50
N LEU A 21 -35.28 -14.35 -8.81
CA LEU A 21 -36.03 -15.47 -9.41
C LEU A 21 -37.39 -15.02 -9.94
N LEU A 22 -38.16 -14.31 -9.13
CA LEU A 22 -39.46 -13.77 -9.53
C LEU A 22 -39.33 -12.79 -10.71
N ALA A 23 -38.30 -11.93 -10.69
CA ALA A 23 -38.02 -11.04 -11.81
C ALA A 23 -37.75 -11.80 -13.12
N HIS A 24 -37.00 -12.89 -13.04
CA HIS A 24 -36.70 -13.74 -14.18
C HIS A 24 -37.96 -14.42 -14.73
N GLU A 25 -38.81 -14.98 -13.86
CA GLU A 25 -40.10 -15.56 -14.23
C GLU A 25 -41.01 -14.53 -14.95
N LEU A 26 -40.91 -13.26 -14.55
CA LEU A 26 -41.65 -12.14 -15.17
C LEU A 26 -40.95 -11.53 -16.40
N GLY A 27 -39.87 -12.15 -16.90
CA GLY A 27 -39.13 -11.69 -18.08
C GLY A 27 -38.43 -10.34 -17.88
N ARG A 28 -38.07 -9.99 -16.64
CA ARG A 28 -37.36 -8.73 -16.33
C ARG A 28 -35.86 -8.94 -16.24
N THR A 29 -35.10 -7.95 -16.71
CA THR A 29 -33.64 -7.95 -16.56
C THR A 29 -33.26 -7.64 -15.12
N CYS A 30 -32.34 -8.44 -14.59
CA CYS A 30 -31.84 -8.30 -13.23
C CYS A 30 -30.32 -8.20 -13.27
N ASN A 31 -29.76 -7.21 -12.56
CA ASN A 31 -28.34 -7.07 -12.34
C ASN A 31 -28.05 -7.09 -10.85
N GLU A 32 -27.03 -7.87 -10.45
CA GLU A 32 -26.58 -7.92 -9.06
C GLU A 32 -25.35 -7.03 -8.88
N ILE A 33 -25.34 -6.26 -7.79
CA ILE A 33 -24.21 -5.43 -7.41
C ILE A 33 -23.86 -5.77 -5.97
N TRP A 34 -22.58 -6.03 -5.71
CA TRP A 34 -22.10 -6.45 -4.40
C TRP A 34 -21.50 -5.28 -3.64
N VAL A 35 -21.93 -5.09 -2.40
CA VAL A 35 -21.29 -4.17 -1.46
C VAL A 35 -20.23 -4.94 -0.68
N ALA A 36 -18.96 -4.58 -0.84
CA ALA A 36 -17.88 -5.15 -0.06
C ALA A 36 -18.02 -4.75 1.41
N SER A 37 -18.00 -5.73 2.32
CA SER A 37 -18.13 -5.46 3.76
C SER A 37 -16.98 -4.60 4.28
N SER A 38 -15.77 -4.85 3.80
CA SER A 38 -14.51 -4.19 4.15
C SER A 38 -14.31 -2.81 3.52
N ASP A 39 -15.07 -2.44 2.50
CA ASP A 39 -15.13 -1.08 1.98
C ASP A 39 -16.47 -0.82 1.28
N PRO A 40 -17.53 -0.52 2.05
CA PRO A 40 -18.86 -0.36 1.48
C PRO A 40 -18.99 0.90 0.62
N PHE A 41 -17.99 1.78 0.61
CA PHE A 41 -18.03 3.00 -0.17
C PHE A 41 -17.65 2.79 -1.65
N ILE A 42 -16.90 1.73 -1.96
CA ILE A 42 -16.59 1.37 -3.35
C ILE A 42 -17.87 1.15 -4.16
N PHE A 43 -18.95 0.70 -3.51
CA PHE A 43 -20.26 0.63 -4.14
C PHE A 43 -20.64 1.92 -4.86
N TRP A 44 -20.35 3.08 -4.28
CA TRP A 44 -20.70 4.36 -4.90
C TRP A 44 -19.83 4.66 -6.12
N GLU A 45 -18.55 4.32 -6.05
CA GLU A 45 -17.61 4.46 -7.18
C GLU A 45 -18.00 3.50 -8.31
N ASP A 46 -18.32 2.25 -7.98
CA ASP A 46 -18.77 1.23 -8.94
C ASP A 46 -20.11 1.60 -9.55
N PHE A 47 -21.03 2.13 -8.76
CA PHE A 47 -22.38 2.45 -9.24
C PHE A 47 -22.37 3.71 -10.10
N PHE A 48 -21.80 4.81 -9.60
CA PHE A 48 -21.85 6.11 -10.27
C PHE A 48 -20.70 6.34 -11.25
N GLY A 49 -19.55 5.72 -11.00
CA GLY A 49 -18.30 6.01 -11.67
C GLY A 49 -17.45 7.01 -10.90
N THR A 50 -16.21 7.12 -11.34
CA THR A 50 -15.26 8.15 -10.93
C THR A 50 -14.95 9.05 -12.13
N THR A 51 -14.07 10.03 -11.96
CA THR A 51 -13.51 10.80 -13.09
C THR A 51 -12.76 9.92 -14.08
N ASP A 52 -12.23 8.80 -13.60
CA ASP A 52 -11.29 7.96 -14.33
C ASP A 52 -11.98 6.70 -14.90
N HIS A 53 -13.12 6.31 -14.32
CA HIS A 53 -13.83 5.07 -14.66
C HIS A 53 -15.35 5.27 -14.73
N CYS A 54 -15.96 4.84 -15.84
CA CYS A 54 -17.41 4.82 -15.97
C CYS A 54 -18.02 3.76 -15.03
N GLY A 55 -18.90 4.16 -14.11
CA GLY A 55 -19.60 3.23 -13.21
C GLY A 55 -20.81 2.58 -13.88
N LEU A 56 -21.36 1.54 -13.25
CA LEU A 56 -22.38 0.64 -13.80
C LEU A 56 -23.59 1.34 -14.43
N LEU A 57 -23.93 2.57 -14.02
CA LEU A 57 -25.02 3.35 -14.64
C LEU A 57 -24.95 3.45 -16.17
N HIS A 58 -23.75 3.49 -16.76
CA HIS A 58 -23.62 3.59 -18.23
C HIS A 58 -23.99 2.31 -18.97
N ILE A 59 -23.95 1.14 -18.31
CA ILE A 59 -24.31 -0.16 -18.90
C ILE A 59 -25.71 -0.64 -18.50
N LEU A 60 -26.32 -0.04 -17.47
CA LEU A 60 -27.63 -0.44 -17.00
C LEU A 60 -28.73 -0.01 -18.00
N LYS A 61 -29.44 -0.99 -18.56
CA LYS A 61 -30.58 -0.76 -19.45
C LYS A 61 -31.79 -0.23 -18.69
N ALA A 62 -32.65 0.52 -19.38
CA ALA A 62 -33.91 0.95 -18.80
C ALA A 62 -34.78 -0.24 -18.34
N ARG A 63 -35.57 -0.04 -17.28
CA ARG A 63 -36.46 -1.07 -16.70
C ARG A 63 -35.74 -2.27 -16.08
N THR A 64 -34.47 -2.09 -15.73
CA THR A 64 -33.67 -3.11 -15.05
C THR A 64 -33.86 -3.06 -13.54
N LEU A 65 -33.98 -4.24 -12.94
CA LEU A 65 -33.93 -4.45 -11.51
C LEU A 65 -32.47 -4.57 -11.07
N VAL A 66 -32.09 -3.83 -10.05
CA VAL A 66 -30.74 -3.85 -9.51
C VAL A 66 -30.78 -4.33 -8.07
N LEU A 67 -30.19 -5.49 -7.81
CA LEU A 67 -30.16 -6.13 -6.51
C LEU A 67 -28.83 -5.80 -5.83
N VAL A 68 -28.86 -4.99 -4.78
CA VAL A 68 -27.66 -4.57 -4.06
C VAL A 68 -27.37 -5.56 -2.94
N LYS A 69 -26.66 -6.64 -3.30
CA LYS A 69 -26.20 -7.66 -2.35
C LYS A 69 -25.31 -7.01 -1.30
N ASN A 70 -25.43 -7.48 -0.06
CA ASN A 70 -24.75 -6.91 1.10
C ASN A 70 -25.06 -5.43 1.37
N GLY A 71 -26.16 -4.89 0.83
CA GLY A 71 -26.55 -3.48 0.99
C GLY A 71 -26.60 -2.99 2.44
N CYS A 72 -26.76 -3.89 3.42
CA CYS A 72 -26.74 -3.56 4.84
C CYS A 72 -25.40 -2.98 5.33
N TYR A 73 -24.29 -3.18 4.61
CA TYR A 73 -23.01 -2.54 4.96
C TYR A 73 -22.93 -1.08 4.52
N LEU A 74 -23.85 -0.60 3.67
CA LEU A 74 -23.88 0.80 3.25
C LEU A 74 -24.17 1.73 4.44
N PRO A 75 -23.30 2.69 4.74
CA PRO A 75 -23.53 3.58 5.88
C PRO A 75 -24.78 4.44 5.66
N ASN A 76 -25.73 4.41 6.60
CA ASN A 76 -26.99 5.17 6.47
C ASN A 76 -26.81 6.67 6.25
N LYS A 77 -25.79 7.26 6.88
CA LYS A 77 -25.48 8.68 6.70
C LYS A 77 -25.26 8.98 5.20
N TRP A 78 -24.55 8.10 4.51
CA TRP A 78 -24.26 8.22 3.08
C TRP A 78 -25.48 7.94 2.22
N ILE A 79 -26.25 6.89 2.54
CA ILE A 79 -27.53 6.62 1.87
C ILE A 79 -28.42 7.87 1.93
N ARG A 80 -28.55 8.50 3.10
CA ARG A 80 -29.38 9.71 3.28
C ARG A 80 -28.85 10.88 2.44
N HIS A 81 -27.55 11.14 2.46
CA HIS A 81 -26.96 12.21 1.65
C HIS A 81 -27.12 11.99 0.13
N ARG A 82 -27.17 10.74 -0.33
CA ARG A 82 -27.30 10.39 -1.75
C ARG A 82 -28.71 9.99 -2.18
N LEU A 83 -29.68 10.04 -1.27
CA LEU A 83 -31.03 9.53 -1.49
C LEU A 83 -31.72 10.20 -2.68
N LEU A 84 -31.64 11.53 -2.76
CA LEU A 84 -32.23 12.31 -3.85
C LEU A 84 -31.57 11.99 -5.19
N THR A 85 -30.24 11.85 -5.22
CA THR A 85 -29.49 11.45 -6.41
C THR A 85 -29.90 10.05 -6.87
N LEU A 86 -29.97 9.08 -5.96
CA LEU A 86 -30.41 7.72 -6.28
C LEU A 86 -31.84 7.67 -6.82
N LYS A 87 -32.75 8.47 -6.24
CA LYS A 87 -34.13 8.60 -6.73
C LYS A 87 -34.17 9.18 -8.14
N GLY A 88 -33.49 10.29 -8.36
CA GLY A 88 -33.39 10.93 -9.68
C GLY A 88 -32.91 9.94 -10.73
N LEU A 89 -31.86 9.18 -10.43
CA LEU A 89 -31.36 8.14 -11.32
C LEU A 89 -32.36 7.01 -11.57
N CYS A 90 -33.02 6.50 -10.53
CA CYS A 90 -34.04 5.47 -10.69
C CYS A 90 -35.16 5.94 -11.63
N LEU A 91 -35.57 7.21 -11.52
CA LEU A 91 -36.61 7.79 -12.37
C LEU A 91 -36.10 8.00 -13.80
N THR A 92 -34.95 8.66 -13.97
CA THR A 92 -34.39 9.00 -15.28
C THR A 92 -34.04 7.76 -16.11
N HIS A 93 -33.47 6.73 -15.47
CA HIS A 93 -33.05 5.50 -16.14
C HIS A 93 -34.10 4.39 -16.04
N GLY A 94 -35.25 4.65 -15.40
CA GLY A 94 -36.28 3.63 -15.16
C GLY A 94 -35.74 2.41 -14.40
N LEU A 95 -34.85 2.61 -13.43
CA LEU A 95 -34.25 1.53 -12.64
C LEU A 95 -35.04 1.27 -11.36
N VAL A 96 -35.05 0.01 -10.91
CA VAL A 96 -35.59 -0.38 -9.60
C VAL A 96 -34.47 -0.97 -8.75
N LEU A 97 -33.93 -0.15 -7.85
CA LEU A 97 -32.94 -0.59 -6.86
C LEU A 97 -33.63 -1.29 -5.69
N PHE A 98 -33.21 -2.52 -5.38
CA PHE A 98 -33.51 -3.22 -4.12
C PHE A 98 -32.28 -3.20 -3.23
N ILE A 99 -32.40 -2.61 -2.04
CA ILE A 99 -31.28 -2.46 -1.12
C ILE A 99 -31.72 -2.95 0.27
N PRO A 100 -31.08 -4.00 0.81
CA PRO A 100 -31.33 -4.45 2.17
C PRO A 100 -30.68 -3.49 3.16
N ILE A 101 -31.39 -3.21 4.25
CA ILE A 101 -30.98 -2.31 5.33
C ILE A 101 -31.38 -2.90 6.67
N PHE A 102 -30.59 -2.65 7.72
CA PHE A 102 -30.94 -3.16 9.03
C PHE A 102 -32.22 -2.50 9.58
N HIS A 103 -33.02 -3.24 10.34
CA HIS A 103 -34.22 -2.72 10.99
C HIS A 103 -33.97 -1.45 11.82
N ARG A 104 -32.88 -1.44 12.60
CA ARG A 104 -32.48 -0.30 13.43
C ARG A 104 -32.18 0.96 12.62
N GLU A 105 -31.80 0.79 11.36
CA GLU A 105 -31.27 1.82 10.47
C GLU A 105 -32.35 2.48 9.62
N GLY A 106 -33.37 1.69 9.24
CA GLY A 106 -34.49 2.16 8.45
C GLY A 106 -35.38 3.21 9.12
N ARG A 107 -35.26 3.43 10.44
CA ARG A 107 -36.04 4.46 11.15
C ARG A 107 -35.83 5.86 10.57
N GLY A 108 -34.60 6.23 10.23
CA GLY A 108 -34.33 7.55 9.65
C GLY A 108 -34.46 7.61 8.13
N LEU A 109 -34.98 6.57 7.48
CA LEU A 109 -35.37 6.58 6.06
C LEU A 109 -36.89 6.72 5.86
N ASN A 110 -37.69 6.56 6.93
CA ASN A 110 -39.16 6.59 6.90
C ASN A 110 -39.76 7.98 6.60
N GLY A 111 -38.96 9.06 6.59
CA GLY A 111 -39.43 10.44 6.43
C GLY A 111 -39.42 11.00 4.99
N HIS A 112 -39.22 10.16 3.96
CA HIS A 112 -39.09 10.62 2.58
C HIS A 112 -40.29 10.17 1.71
N PRO A 113 -41.29 11.04 1.50
CA PRO A 113 -42.61 10.64 0.99
C PRO A 113 -42.66 10.20 -0.49
N ASP A 114 -41.70 10.57 -1.37
CA ASP A 114 -41.86 10.29 -2.81
C ASP A 114 -40.90 9.22 -3.39
N GLY A 115 -41.42 8.19 -4.05
CA GLY A 115 -40.64 7.26 -4.91
C GLY A 115 -39.81 6.17 -4.20
N THR A 116 -39.94 6.07 -2.88
CA THR A 116 -39.30 5.03 -2.06
C THR A 116 -40.36 4.08 -1.50
N LEU A 117 -40.28 2.80 -1.84
CA LEU A 117 -41.05 1.76 -1.18
C LEU A 117 -40.21 1.15 -0.06
N ILE A 118 -40.84 0.87 1.09
CA ILE A 118 -40.24 0.09 2.16
C ILE A 118 -41.00 -1.22 2.24
N LEU A 119 -40.34 -2.32 1.90
CA LEU A 119 -40.86 -3.65 2.19
C LEU A 119 -40.44 -3.99 3.62
N LYS A 120 -41.43 -4.02 4.51
CA LYS A 120 -41.24 -4.41 5.90
C LYS A 120 -41.33 -5.92 5.98
N VAL A 121 -40.18 -6.57 6.13
CA VAL A 121 -40.14 -7.89 6.76
C VAL A 121 -40.35 -7.65 8.26
N PRO A 122 -41.21 -8.39 8.97
CA PRO A 122 -41.30 -8.28 10.42
C PRO A 122 -39.93 -8.59 11.04
N PRO A 123 -39.46 -7.83 12.05
CA PRO A 123 -38.26 -8.22 12.77
C PRO A 123 -38.38 -9.65 13.28
N PHE A 124 -37.31 -10.42 13.16
CA PHE A 124 -37.23 -11.82 13.57
C PHE A 124 -37.62 -11.99 15.04
N LYS A 125 -37.20 -11.05 15.90
CA LYS A 125 -37.56 -11.02 17.33
C LYS A 125 -39.04 -10.76 17.61
N GLU A 126 -39.73 -10.10 16.68
CA GLU A 126 -41.16 -9.78 16.80
C GLU A 126 -42.02 -10.88 16.18
N SER A 127 -41.42 -11.87 15.51
CA SER A 127 -42.13 -12.99 14.89
C SER A 127 -42.75 -13.90 15.95
N PRO A 128 -43.95 -14.46 15.72
CA PRO A 128 -44.59 -15.39 16.65
C PRO A 128 -43.67 -16.57 16.97
N ARG A 129 -43.51 -16.90 18.26
CA ARG A 129 -42.65 -18.02 18.71
C ARG A 129 -42.98 -19.35 18.03
N LYS A 130 -44.25 -19.57 17.69
CA LYS A 130 -44.69 -20.77 16.95
C LYS A 130 -44.03 -20.86 15.58
N GLU A 131 -43.98 -19.76 14.84
CA GLU A 131 -43.38 -19.70 13.50
C GLU A 131 -41.86 -19.85 13.57
N LEU A 132 -41.22 -19.20 14.54
CA LEU A 132 -39.78 -19.38 14.78
C LEU A 132 -39.44 -20.85 15.09
N ARG A 133 -40.28 -21.56 15.84
CA ARG A 133 -40.10 -23.00 16.13
C ARG A 133 -40.28 -23.85 14.89
N ILE A 134 -41.28 -23.55 14.05
CA ILE A 134 -41.47 -24.26 12.78
C ILE A 134 -40.23 -24.09 11.90
N LEU A 135 -39.75 -22.86 11.74
CA LEU A 135 -38.53 -22.56 11.00
C LEU A 135 -37.33 -23.33 11.58
N ALA A 136 -37.12 -23.30 12.90
CA ALA A 136 -36.03 -24.03 13.52
C ALA A 136 -36.11 -25.55 13.27
N VAL A 137 -37.32 -26.14 13.31
CA VAL A 137 -37.55 -27.55 12.95
C VAL A 137 -37.18 -27.82 11.49
N GLU A 138 -37.59 -26.95 10.56
CA GLU A 138 -37.28 -27.09 9.14
C GLU A 138 -35.77 -27.06 8.91
N LEU A 139 -35.07 -26.09 9.49
CA LEU A 139 -33.61 -25.97 9.38
C LEU A 139 -32.88 -27.19 9.98
N LEU A 140 -33.34 -27.68 11.12
CA LEU A 140 -32.79 -28.87 11.76
C LEU A 140 -32.98 -30.13 10.91
N ARG A 141 -34.17 -30.32 10.31
CA ARG A 141 -34.45 -31.46 9.42
C ARG A 141 -33.66 -31.38 8.12
N GLU A 142 -33.48 -30.18 7.57
CA GLU A 142 -32.66 -29.98 6.38
C GLU A 142 -31.20 -30.39 6.64
N ARG A 143 -30.65 -30.01 7.81
CA ARG A 143 -29.26 -30.32 8.16
C ARG A 143 -29.06 -31.72 8.71
N ASN A 144 -30.08 -32.31 9.30
CA ASN A 144 -30.03 -33.62 9.93
C ASN A 144 -31.34 -34.40 9.67
N PRO A 145 -31.50 -35.01 8.49
CA PRO A 145 -32.72 -35.72 8.10
C PRO A 145 -33.08 -36.90 9.00
N ASP A 146 -32.08 -37.51 9.64
CA ASP A 146 -32.23 -38.69 10.50
C ASP A 146 -32.59 -38.33 11.95
N MET A 147 -32.69 -37.03 12.28
CA MET A 147 -33.07 -36.59 13.62
C MET A 147 -34.52 -36.98 13.94
N SER A 148 -34.73 -37.65 15.08
CA SER A 148 -36.07 -37.99 15.54
C SER A 148 -36.95 -36.74 15.69
N VAL A 149 -38.26 -36.89 15.47
CA VAL A 149 -39.21 -35.77 15.55
C VAL A 149 -39.17 -35.10 16.93
N ASP A 150 -39.08 -35.89 18.00
CA ASP A 150 -39.06 -35.37 19.38
C ASP A 150 -37.77 -34.60 19.69
N SER A 151 -36.60 -35.13 19.29
CA SER A 151 -35.32 -34.41 19.46
C SER A 151 -35.30 -33.11 18.65
N CYS A 152 -35.86 -33.12 17.44
CA CYS A 152 -35.95 -31.94 16.59
C CYS A 152 -36.84 -30.86 17.21
N LEU A 153 -38.00 -31.24 17.77
CA LEU A 153 -38.90 -30.31 18.45
C LEU A 153 -38.29 -29.72 19.72
N GLN A 154 -37.59 -30.53 20.52
CA GLN A 154 -36.91 -30.05 21.72
C GLN A 154 -35.77 -29.09 21.38
N MET A 155 -34.94 -29.41 20.40
CA MET A 155 -33.85 -28.53 19.98
C MET A 155 -34.36 -27.23 19.38
N ALA A 156 -35.41 -27.28 18.55
CA ALA A 156 -36.07 -26.09 18.02
C ALA A 156 -36.64 -25.19 19.13
N LEU A 157 -37.25 -25.79 20.16
CA LEU A 157 -37.73 -25.07 21.33
C LEU A 157 -36.58 -24.32 22.01
N GLN A 158 -35.48 -25.00 22.29
CA GLN A 158 -34.32 -24.42 22.96
C GLN A 158 -33.66 -23.30 22.15
N LEU A 159 -33.43 -23.54 20.86
CA LEU A 159 -32.86 -22.56 19.93
C LEU A 159 -33.69 -21.29 19.87
N THR A 160 -35.02 -21.42 19.84
CA THR A 160 -35.92 -20.25 19.79
C THR A 160 -36.04 -19.54 21.14
N GLU A 161 -35.97 -20.27 22.25
CA GLU A 161 -35.95 -19.69 23.61
C GLU A 161 -34.65 -18.93 23.92
N ALA A 162 -33.52 -19.34 23.31
CA ALA A 162 -32.26 -18.60 23.36
C ALA A 162 -32.34 -17.22 22.69
N GLY A 163 -33.41 -16.92 21.94
CA GLY A 163 -33.71 -15.59 21.42
C GLY A 163 -32.76 -15.12 20.30
N PRO A 164 -32.64 -15.88 19.19
CA PRO A 164 -31.86 -15.47 18.03
C PRO A 164 -32.31 -14.09 17.52
N ASN A 165 -31.37 -13.25 17.12
CA ASN A 165 -31.63 -11.92 16.59
C ASN A 165 -32.03 -11.95 15.11
N SER A 166 -31.77 -13.06 14.39
CA SER A 166 -32.06 -13.21 12.95
C SER A 166 -32.20 -14.68 12.54
N ARG A 167 -32.76 -14.93 11.35
CA ARG A 167 -32.75 -16.27 10.72
C ARG A 167 -31.34 -16.81 10.53
N THR A 168 -30.39 -15.97 10.14
CA THR A 168 -28.99 -16.37 9.91
C THR A 168 -28.33 -16.86 11.19
N GLU A 169 -28.55 -16.15 12.29
CA GLU A 169 -28.02 -16.56 13.58
C GLU A 169 -28.64 -17.90 14.03
N LEU A 170 -29.95 -18.07 13.84
CA LEU A 170 -30.62 -19.36 14.09
C LEU A 170 -30.01 -20.49 13.24
N GLN A 171 -29.76 -20.25 11.94
CA GLN A 171 -29.13 -21.22 11.04
C GLN A 171 -27.73 -21.60 11.50
N GLN A 172 -26.90 -20.62 11.86
CA GLN A 172 -25.53 -20.88 12.33
C GLN A 172 -25.53 -21.69 13.61
N TRP A 173 -26.50 -21.44 14.51
CA TRP A 173 -26.68 -22.26 15.69
C TRP A 173 -27.03 -23.70 15.29
N VAL A 174 -28.02 -23.90 14.42
CA VAL A 174 -28.38 -25.22 13.88
C VAL A 174 -27.17 -25.95 13.27
N ASP A 175 -26.38 -25.26 12.46
CA ASP A 175 -25.19 -25.81 11.80
C ASP A 175 -24.14 -26.21 12.86
N HIS A 176 -23.92 -25.38 13.88
CA HIS A 176 -23.02 -25.65 14.99
C HIS A 176 -23.42 -26.89 15.79
N TYR A 177 -24.69 -27.01 16.20
CA TYR A 177 -25.16 -28.19 16.94
C TYR A 177 -25.11 -29.46 16.10
N THR A 178 -25.44 -29.37 14.82
CA THR A 178 -25.38 -30.51 13.91
C THR A 178 -23.94 -31.01 13.78
N ALA A 179 -22.97 -30.10 13.62
CA ALA A 179 -21.55 -30.43 13.56
C ALA A 179 -21.04 -31.05 14.88
N GLN A 180 -21.42 -30.48 16.04
CA GLN A 180 -21.04 -31.06 17.34
C GLN A 180 -21.61 -32.47 17.54
N ARG A 181 -22.89 -32.69 17.19
CA ARG A 181 -23.52 -34.01 17.31
C ARG A 181 -22.83 -35.07 16.45
N GLN A 182 -22.39 -34.71 15.24
CA GLN A 182 -21.62 -35.60 14.36
C GLN A 182 -20.25 -35.96 14.96
N LEU A 183 -19.58 -35.00 15.61
CA LEU A 183 -18.24 -35.19 16.18
C LEU A 183 -18.25 -36.00 17.48
N PHE A 184 -19.24 -35.79 18.35
CA PHE A 184 -19.23 -36.36 19.69
C PHE A 184 -20.12 -37.58 19.89
N GLY A 185 -20.86 -38.01 18.85
CA GLY A 185 -21.58 -39.29 18.79
C GLY A 185 -22.62 -39.52 19.89
N SER A 186 -22.89 -38.52 20.74
CA SER A 186 -23.74 -38.62 21.92
C SER A 186 -24.51 -37.32 22.12
N GLU A 187 -25.64 -37.43 22.82
CA GLU A 187 -26.46 -36.31 23.31
C GLU A 187 -25.78 -35.50 24.44
N ALA A 188 -24.47 -35.65 24.67
CA ALA A 188 -23.74 -34.96 25.73
C ALA A 188 -22.97 -33.73 25.18
N ALA A 189 -22.88 -32.57 25.84
CA ALA A 189 -23.34 -32.17 27.17
C ALA A 189 -24.01 -30.80 27.09
N TRP A 190 -25.13 -30.71 27.81
CA TRP A 190 -25.86 -29.50 28.09
C TRP A 190 -25.14 -28.69 29.19
N PRO A 191 -25.05 -27.35 29.12
CA PRO A 191 -25.61 -26.45 28.11
C PRO A 191 -24.66 -26.22 26.92
N PRO A 192 -25.19 -25.70 25.81
CA PRO A 192 -24.38 -25.28 24.66
C PRO A 192 -23.29 -24.28 25.05
N PRO A 193 -22.15 -24.23 24.35
CA PRO A 193 -21.21 -23.12 24.50
C PRO A 193 -21.91 -21.78 24.22
N GLU A 194 -21.44 -20.70 24.85
CA GLU A 194 -21.97 -19.35 24.60
C GLU A 194 -21.97 -19.07 23.10
N LEU A 195 -23.17 -18.82 22.57
CA LEU A 195 -23.39 -18.63 21.15
C LEU A 195 -22.70 -17.33 20.73
N PRO A 196 -21.70 -17.37 19.84
CA PRO A 196 -20.98 -16.18 19.44
C PRO A 196 -21.96 -15.24 18.74
N ARG A 197 -22.27 -14.12 19.40
CA ARG A 197 -23.11 -13.09 18.78
C ARG A 197 -22.38 -12.56 17.56
N LEU A 198 -23.02 -12.64 16.40
CA LEU A 198 -22.50 -12.02 15.19
C LEU A 198 -22.29 -10.52 15.44
N VAL A 199 -21.06 -10.06 15.23
CA VAL A 199 -20.74 -8.63 15.24
C VAL A 199 -21.43 -7.99 14.03
N THR A 200 -22.65 -7.49 14.24
CA THR A 200 -23.46 -6.85 13.20
C THR A 200 -23.05 -5.40 12.92
N SER A 201 -21.94 -4.92 13.49
CA SER A 201 -21.40 -3.62 13.11
C SER A 201 -20.63 -3.78 11.81
N ALA A 202 -21.06 -3.08 10.76
CA ALA A 202 -20.23 -2.87 9.58
C ALA A 202 -18.83 -2.40 10.04
N PRO A 203 -17.75 -2.94 9.48
CA PRO A 203 -16.41 -2.50 9.86
C PRO A 203 -16.32 -0.98 9.67
N ARG A 204 -15.72 -0.31 10.65
CA ARG A 204 -15.50 1.14 10.58
C ARG A 204 -14.34 1.38 9.63
N VAL A 205 -14.66 1.52 8.35
CA VAL A 205 -13.67 1.85 7.31
C VAL A 205 -13.50 3.36 7.27
N SER A 206 -12.26 3.83 7.43
CA SER A 206 -11.93 5.25 7.30
C SER A 206 -12.25 5.75 5.90
N THR A 207 -12.96 6.88 5.78
CA THR A 207 -13.25 7.49 4.48
C THR A 207 -11.98 8.10 3.87
N ARG A 208 -11.95 8.32 2.54
CA ARG A 208 -10.83 9.04 1.87
C ARG A 208 -10.50 10.36 2.56
N SER A 209 -11.50 11.18 2.88
CA SER A 209 -11.29 12.46 3.57
C SER A 209 -10.66 12.28 4.95
N MET A 210 -11.06 11.25 5.72
CA MET A 210 -10.43 10.95 7.01
C MET A 210 -8.98 10.51 6.84
N LEU A 211 -8.68 9.65 5.85
CA LEU A 211 -7.33 9.20 5.54
C LEU A 211 -6.45 10.38 5.07
N GLN A 212 -6.97 11.27 4.23
CA GLN A 212 -6.28 12.46 3.76
C GLN A 212 -5.99 13.44 4.91
N SER A 213 -6.97 13.71 5.77
CA SER A 213 -6.75 14.55 6.96
C SER A 213 -5.72 13.94 7.91
N ARG A 214 -5.73 12.62 8.10
CA ARG A 214 -4.71 11.93 8.91
C ARG A 214 -3.33 12.05 8.29
N PHE A 215 -3.20 11.82 6.98
CA PHE A 215 -1.93 11.99 6.26
C PHE A 215 -1.39 13.42 6.38
N GLN A 216 -2.24 14.44 6.19
CA GLN A 216 -1.86 15.84 6.35
C GLN A 216 -1.40 16.17 7.77
N ALA A 217 -2.09 15.64 8.79
CA ALA A 217 -1.69 15.81 10.19
C ALA A 217 -0.32 15.17 10.48
N THR A 218 -0.10 13.93 10.00
CA THR A 218 1.20 13.26 10.13
C THR A 218 2.30 14.01 9.37
N PHE A 219 2.00 14.56 8.20
CA PHE A 219 2.95 15.37 7.43
C PHE A 219 3.31 16.68 8.15
N ALA A 220 2.36 17.32 8.83
CA ALA A 220 2.63 18.49 9.66
C ALA A 220 3.60 18.15 10.82
N TRP A 221 3.44 16.98 11.46
CA TRP A 221 4.40 16.51 12.48
C TRP A 221 5.77 16.19 11.91
N LEU A 222 5.83 15.67 10.69
CA LEU A 222 7.09 15.45 10.00
C LEU A 222 7.81 16.78 9.72
N HIS A 223 7.07 17.78 9.24
CA HIS A 223 7.61 19.12 9.01
C HIS A 223 8.13 19.73 10.32
N GLU A 224 7.38 19.60 11.41
CA GLU A 224 7.83 20.02 12.75
C GLU A 224 9.14 19.31 13.16
N ALA A 225 9.27 18.00 12.92
CA ALA A 225 10.50 17.25 13.17
C ALA A 225 11.66 17.77 12.29
N GLY A 226 11.38 18.07 11.02
CA GLY A 226 12.34 18.65 10.08
C GLY A 226 12.86 20.02 10.52
N GLU A 227 11.97 20.93 10.96
CA GLU A 227 12.34 22.25 11.51
C GLU A 227 13.16 22.12 12.79
N ASN A 228 12.78 21.18 13.68
CA ASN A 228 13.55 20.91 14.88
C ASN A 228 14.96 20.40 14.57
N PHE A 229 15.12 19.55 13.56
CA PHE A 229 16.41 19.09 13.09
C PHE A 229 17.22 20.23 12.43
N PHE A 230 16.58 21.05 11.59
CA PHE A 230 17.21 22.21 10.95
C PHE A 230 17.71 23.21 12.00
N SER A 231 16.90 23.54 13.01
CA SER A 231 17.30 24.42 14.10
C SER A 231 18.48 23.88 14.93
N TRP A 232 18.67 22.57 14.92
CA TRP A 232 19.74 21.90 15.66
C TRP A 232 21.04 21.84 14.84
N LEU A 233 20.98 21.42 13.58
CA LEU A 233 22.17 21.13 12.78
C LEU A 233 22.44 22.14 11.65
N GLY A 234 21.55 23.10 11.43
CA GLY A 234 21.70 24.12 10.38
C GLY A 234 21.46 23.61 8.95
N ARG A 235 20.93 22.39 8.80
CA ARG A 235 20.68 21.74 7.51
C ARG A 235 19.35 20.98 7.51
N PRO A 236 18.65 20.90 6.37
CA PRO A 236 17.32 20.31 6.33
C PRO A 236 17.39 18.78 6.49
N LEU A 237 16.48 18.21 7.28
CA LEU A 237 16.29 16.74 7.33
C LEU A 237 15.61 16.23 6.06
N PHE A 238 14.68 17.02 5.52
CA PHE A 238 13.99 16.75 4.27
C PHE A 238 14.18 17.97 3.36
N PRO A 239 14.96 17.86 2.27
CA PRO A 239 15.02 18.93 1.28
C PRO A 239 13.62 19.13 0.66
N PRO A 240 13.30 20.34 0.19
CA PRO A 240 12.02 20.62 -0.44
C PRO A 240 11.84 19.71 -1.66
N VAL A 241 10.83 18.83 -1.60
CA VAL A 241 10.43 17.99 -2.73
C VAL A 241 9.65 18.86 -3.70
N GLN A 242 10.27 19.26 -4.81
CA GLN A 242 9.57 19.97 -5.89
C GLN A 242 8.50 19.04 -6.49
N ASP A 243 7.31 19.59 -6.74
CA ASP A 243 6.21 18.93 -7.46
C ASP A 243 5.70 17.62 -6.83
N SER A 244 5.60 17.57 -5.50
CA SER A 244 5.03 16.41 -4.83
C SER A 244 3.52 16.31 -5.11
N MET A 245 3.10 15.33 -5.91
CA MET A 245 1.69 15.03 -6.19
C MET A 245 0.95 14.68 -4.89
N ASP A 246 -0.26 15.22 -4.67
CA ASP A 246 -1.12 14.79 -3.57
C ASP A 246 -1.45 13.29 -3.76
N PRO A 247 -1.03 12.41 -2.84
CA PRO A 247 -1.32 10.98 -2.96
C PRO A 247 -2.81 10.68 -3.11
N PHE A 248 -3.67 11.53 -2.54
CA PHE A 248 -5.11 11.40 -2.61
C PHE A 248 -5.71 12.11 -3.80
N GLN A 249 -4.96 12.52 -4.84
CA GLN A 249 -5.58 13.11 -6.04
C GLN A 249 -6.44 12.08 -6.79
N ALA A 250 -5.99 10.82 -6.86
CA ALA A 250 -6.72 9.72 -7.47
C ALA A 250 -8.03 9.41 -6.72
N GLN A 251 -9.04 8.95 -7.46
CA GLN A 251 -10.31 8.50 -6.87
C GLN A 251 -10.29 7.01 -6.49
N ASP A 252 -9.47 6.19 -7.16
CA ASP A 252 -9.39 4.76 -6.88
C ASP A 252 -8.49 4.47 -5.65
N PRO A 253 -8.97 3.67 -4.67
CA PRO A 253 -8.16 3.24 -3.53
C PRO A 253 -6.81 2.62 -3.83
N LEU A 254 -6.71 1.83 -4.90
CA LEU A 254 -5.45 1.23 -5.34
C LEU A 254 -4.45 2.31 -5.76
N HIS A 255 -4.90 3.26 -6.57
CA HIS A 255 -4.04 4.28 -7.15
C HIS A 255 -3.53 5.26 -6.08
N TRP A 256 -4.39 5.71 -5.16
CA TRP A 256 -3.89 6.56 -4.06
C TRP A 256 -2.96 5.81 -3.12
N PHE A 257 -3.16 4.50 -2.94
CA PHE A 257 -2.27 3.68 -2.12
C PHE A 257 -0.87 3.63 -2.75
N TRP A 258 -0.80 3.42 -4.07
CA TRP A 258 0.46 3.43 -4.83
C TRP A 258 1.15 4.79 -4.79
N ALA A 259 0.39 5.87 -5.01
CA ALA A 259 0.90 7.22 -4.92
C ALA A 259 1.45 7.51 -3.53
N MET A 260 0.76 7.06 -2.47
CA MET A 260 1.19 7.23 -1.08
C MET A 260 2.46 6.45 -0.77
N VAL A 261 2.56 5.17 -1.16
CA VAL A 261 3.79 4.38 -1.00
C VAL A 261 4.95 5.05 -1.72
N SER A 262 4.74 5.51 -2.96
CA SER A 262 5.78 6.18 -3.75
C SER A 262 6.22 7.49 -3.10
N TYR A 263 5.26 8.28 -2.62
CA TYR A 263 5.50 9.54 -1.91
C TYR A 263 6.32 9.32 -0.64
N ILE A 264 5.87 8.42 0.25
CA ILE A 264 6.54 8.11 1.52
C ILE A 264 7.94 7.55 1.25
N TYR A 265 8.09 6.65 0.27
CA TYR A 265 9.39 6.14 -0.10
C TYR A 265 10.33 7.27 -0.55
N SER A 266 9.89 8.12 -1.49
CA SER A 266 10.77 9.18 -1.99
C SER A 266 11.13 10.18 -0.91
N LEU A 267 10.23 10.42 0.04
CA LEU A 267 10.51 11.25 1.20
C LEU A 267 11.59 10.63 2.12
N ILE A 268 11.46 9.35 2.49
CA ILE A 268 12.32 8.69 3.48
C ILE A 268 13.64 8.18 2.88
N MET A 269 13.61 7.68 1.65
CA MET A 269 14.72 6.93 1.05
C MET A 269 15.50 7.75 0.02
N ASP A 270 14.82 8.61 -0.74
CA ASP A 270 15.45 9.39 -1.81
C ASP A 270 15.83 10.80 -1.35
N ALA A 271 14.93 11.48 -0.65
CA ALA A 271 15.08 12.89 -0.29
C ALA A 271 15.72 13.09 1.09
N ALA A 272 15.35 12.29 2.09
CA ALA A 272 15.79 12.51 3.47
C ALA A 272 17.32 12.54 3.60
N ASP A 273 17.78 13.31 4.58
CA ASP A 273 19.16 13.29 5.00
C ASP A 273 19.58 11.86 5.39
N SER A 274 20.81 11.50 5.01
CA SER A 274 21.45 10.22 5.35
C SER A 274 21.45 9.87 6.84
N GLY A 275 21.29 10.88 7.72
CA GLY A 275 21.15 10.74 9.15
C GLY A 275 19.77 10.25 9.63
N LEU A 276 18.73 10.27 8.78
CA LEU A 276 17.37 9.88 9.18
C LEU A 276 17.33 8.49 9.85
N LEU A 277 17.94 7.49 9.21
CA LEU A 277 17.96 6.13 9.74
C LEU A 277 18.72 6.03 11.07
N LEU A 278 19.72 6.87 11.29
CA LEU A 278 20.43 6.93 12.57
C LEU A 278 19.54 7.54 13.66
N LEU A 279 18.79 8.59 13.35
CA LEU A 279 17.87 9.21 14.32
C LEU A 279 16.81 8.21 14.80
N LEU A 280 16.29 7.38 13.90
CA LEU A 280 15.29 6.35 14.20
C LEU A 280 15.82 5.19 15.06
N GLU A 281 17.13 5.09 15.28
CA GLU A 281 17.74 4.10 16.16
C GLU A 281 17.79 4.57 17.62
N TYR A 282 17.24 5.73 17.98
CA TYR A 282 17.29 6.25 19.35
C TYR A 282 15.90 6.53 19.93
N ARG A 283 15.70 6.20 21.21
CA ARG A 283 14.54 6.62 22.00
C ARG A 283 14.96 7.07 23.40
N GLU A 284 14.06 7.73 24.10
CA GLU A 284 14.23 8.01 25.53
C GLU A 284 14.22 6.72 26.33
N GLY A 285 15.19 6.60 27.24
CA GLY A 285 15.29 5.50 28.21
C GLY A 285 14.32 5.65 29.37
N SER A 286 14.57 4.88 30.43
CA SER A 286 13.75 4.94 31.64
C SER A 286 14.01 6.23 32.44
N GLN A 287 15.21 6.81 32.29
CA GLN A 287 15.57 8.08 32.93
C GLN A 287 15.51 9.24 31.93
N PRO A 288 15.00 10.42 32.35
CA PRO A 288 15.00 11.60 31.48
C PRO A 288 16.40 11.94 30.96
N GLY A 289 16.53 12.04 29.63
CA GLY A 289 17.81 12.31 28.96
C GLY A 289 18.72 11.10 28.73
N GLU A 290 18.34 9.91 29.21
CA GLU A 290 18.97 8.65 28.81
C GLU A 290 18.57 8.31 27.37
N LEU A 291 19.54 7.95 26.53
CA LEU A 291 19.28 7.46 25.18
C LEU A 291 19.50 5.96 25.14
N VAL A 292 18.50 5.25 24.62
CA VAL A 292 18.57 3.82 24.38
C VAL A 292 18.54 3.58 22.88
N ASN A 293 19.45 2.74 22.39
CA ASN A 293 19.44 2.31 21.01
C ASN A 293 18.30 1.30 20.78
N VAL A 294 17.54 1.47 19.70
CA VAL A 294 16.46 0.58 19.30
C VAL A 294 16.68 0.03 17.90
N PRO A 295 16.18 -1.19 17.63
CA PRO A 295 16.16 -1.71 16.29
C PRO A 295 15.45 -0.74 15.34
N ARG A 296 15.99 -0.62 14.13
CA ARG A 296 15.36 0.20 13.08
C ARG A 296 13.90 -0.20 12.90
N PRO A 297 12.97 0.76 12.77
CA PRO A 297 11.57 0.48 12.49
C PRO A 297 11.42 -0.37 11.23
N HIS A 298 10.62 -1.43 11.32
CA HIS A 298 10.33 -2.32 10.19
C HIS A 298 9.74 -1.56 9.00
N PHE A 299 9.03 -0.45 9.27
CA PHE A 299 8.36 0.37 8.28
C PHE A 299 9.27 0.84 7.12
N CYS A 300 10.53 1.23 7.37
CA CYS A 300 11.44 1.66 6.30
C CYS A 300 11.72 0.52 5.30
N ARG A 301 11.85 -0.72 5.80
CA ARG A 301 12.00 -1.91 4.95
C ARG A 301 10.71 -2.22 4.22
N LEU A 302 9.57 -2.14 4.90
CA LEU A 302 8.25 -2.38 4.32
C LEU A 302 7.97 -1.44 3.15
N VAL A 303 8.15 -0.13 3.32
CA VAL A 303 7.89 0.86 2.26
C VAL A 303 8.78 0.62 1.04
N GLY A 304 10.05 0.27 1.25
CA GLY A 304 10.95 -0.13 0.17
C GLY A 304 10.48 -1.40 -0.57
N ALA A 305 10.03 -2.41 0.18
CA ALA A 305 9.49 -3.64 -0.39
C ALA A 305 8.18 -3.40 -1.15
N LEU A 306 7.28 -2.58 -0.59
CA LEU A 306 6.03 -2.17 -1.24
C LEU A 306 6.32 -1.44 -2.55
N ARG A 307 7.15 -0.39 -2.54
CA ARG A 307 7.48 0.35 -3.77
C ARG A 307 8.09 -0.55 -4.83
N THR A 308 9.07 -1.38 -4.46
CA THR A 308 9.72 -2.31 -5.40
C THR A 308 8.69 -3.27 -6.00
N THR A 309 7.81 -3.86 -5.19
CA THR A 309 6.80 -4.82 -5.64
C THR A 309 5.75 -4.18 -6.54
N LEU A 310 5.39 -2.92 -6.28
CA LEU A 310 4.43 -2.18 -7.08
C LEU A 310 5.00 -1.66 -8.41
N GLN A 311 6.29 -1.32 -8.47
CA GLN A 311 6.95 -0.76 -9.67
C GLN A 311 7.58 -1.82 -10.58
N HIS A 312 7.98 -2.98 -10.05
CA HIS A 312 8.68 -4.00 -10.82
C HIS A 312 7.86 -5.30 -10.91
N SER A 313 7.50 -5.67 -12.14
CA SER A 313 6.96 -6.99 -12.45
C SER A 313 8.10 -8.03 -12.40
N LEU A 314 8.15 -8.85 -11.35
CA LEU A 314 8.78 -10.19 -11.35
C LEU A 314 10.27 -10.31 -11.78
N GLY A 315 11.21 -9.67 -11.07
CA GLY A 315 12.64 -10.01 -11.12
C GLY A 315 13.09 -10.93 -9.96
N GLU A 316 14.23 -11.63 -10.06
CA GLU A 316 14.73 -12.55 -9.00
C GLU A 316 14.98 -11.86 -7.64
N GLY A 317 15.29 -10.56 -7.62
CA GLY A 317 15.38 -9.77 -6.39
C GLY A 317 14.04 -9.45 -5.73
N VAL A 318 12.92 -9.70 -6.41
CA VAL A 318 11.57 -9.34 -5.97
C VAL A 318 11.00 -10.34 -4.98
N GLN A 319 11.51 -11.59 -4.92
CA GLN A 319 10.94 -12.64 -4.05
C GLN A 319 10.99 -12.28 -2.55
N LYS A 320 12.14 -11.80 -2.04
CA LYS A 320 12.25 -11.37 -0.63
C LYS A 320 11.36 -10.17 -0.30
N ASN A 321 11.16 -9.27 -1.25
CA ASN A 321 10.28 -8.11 -1.06
C ASN A 321 8.81 -8.54 -1.11
N GLN A 322 8.46 -9.49 -1.98
CA GLN A 322 7.14 -10.10 -2.03
C GLN A 322 6.77 -10.80 -0.73
N GLU A 323 7.69 -11.56 -0.12
CA GLU A 323 7.45 -12.20 1.18
C GLU A 323 7.09 -11.19 2.26
N VAL A 324 7.85 -10.08 2.35
CA VAL A 324 7.57 -8.98 3.30
C VAL A 324 6.19 -8.37 3.03
N VAL A 325 5.89 -8.07 1.77
CA VAL A 325 4.62 -7.44 1.35
C VAL A 325 3.43 -8.38 1.57
N PHE A 326 3.55 -9.66 1.23
CA PHE A 326 2.49 -10.65 1.41
C PHE A 326 2.23 -10.96 2.89
N SER A 327 3.28 -11.02 3.73
CA SER A 327 3.12 -11.11 5.18
C SER A 327 2.33 -9.90 5.70
N TRP A 328 2.71 -8.70 5.27
CA TRP A 328 2.04 -7.46 5.68
C TRP A 328 0.57 -7.41 5.22
N TYR A 329 0.27 -7.80 3.97
CA TYR A 329 -1.11 -7.92 3.49
C TYR A 329 -1.90 -8.93 4.32
N HIS A 330 -1.32 -10.10 4.62
CA HIS A 330 -1.99 -11.11 5.43
C HIS A 330 -2.24 -10.63 6.87
N GLU A 331 -1.30 -9.91 7.46
CA GLU A 331 -1.46 -9.33 8.79
C GLU A 331 -2.62 -8.33 8.83
N CYS A 332 -2.67 -7.40 7.87
CA CYS A 332 -3.67 -6.34 7.79
C CYS A 332 -5.05 -6.87 7.38
N CYS A 333 -5.14 -7.66 6.30
CA CYS A 333 -6.41 -8.00 5.66
C CYS A 333 -6.64 -9.49 5.44
N LYS A 334 -5.81 -10.37 6.02
CA LYS A 334 -5.97 -11.84 5.98
C LYS A 334 -5.95 -12.42 4.55
N THR A 335 -5.30 -11.73 3.61
CA THR A 335 -5.06 -12.21 2.24
C THR A 335 -3.65 -11.81 1.77
N VAL A 336 -3.05 -12.62 0.89
CA VAL A 336 -1.79 -12.29 0.20
C VAL A 336 -2.01 -11.55 -1.11
N LYS A 337 -3.25 -11.55 -1.63
CA LYS A 337 -3.64 -10.90 -2.87
C LYS A 337 -4.81 -9.94 -2.60
N PRO A 338 -4.51 -8.67 -2.27
CA PRO A 338 -5.53 -7.69 -1.98
C PRO A 338 -6.44 -7.42 -3.20
N GLU A 339 -7.73 -7.65 -3.02
CA GLU A 339 -8.79 -7.13 -3.88
C GLU A 339 -9.03 -5.64 -3.70
N ARG A 340 -9.81 -5.02 -4.61
CA ARG A 340 -10.02 -3.57 -4.66
C ARG A 340 -10.48 -2.97 -3.32
N TYR A 341 -11.34 -3.67 -2.60
CA TYR A 341 -11.88 -3.24 -1.30
C TYR A 341 -10.90 -3.31 -0.14
N HIS A 342 -9.74 -3.96 -0.30
CA HIS A 342 -8.73 -4.01 0.75
C HIS A 342 -7.88 -2.75 0.77
N TRP A 343 -7.70 -2.07 -0.37
CA TRP A 343 -6.70 -1.00 -0.49
C TRP A 343 -6.95 0.19 0.43
N ARG A 344 -8.21 0.49 0.74
CA ARG A 344 -8.54 1.54 1.72
C ARG A 344 -8.11 1.16 3.13
N HIS A 345 -8.37 -0.08 3.53
CA HIS A 345 -7.91 -0.61 4.81
C HIS A 345 -6.37 -0.68 4.86
N LEU A 346 -5.74 -1.14 3.78
CA LEU A 346 -4.27 -1.14 3.67
C LEU A 346 -3.68 0.28 3.72
N THR A 347 -4.36 1.28 3.16
CA THR A 347 -3.97 2.70 3.29
C THR A 347 -4.04 3.14 4.75
N GLU A 348 -5.08 2.75 5.48
CA GLU A 348 -5.20 3.03 6.91
C GLU A 348 -4.08 2.38 7.74
N CYS A 349 -3.74 1.11 7.45
CA CYS A 349 -2.62 0.41 8.09
C CYS A 349 -1.27 1.09 7.78
N LEU A 350 -1.02 1.43 6.52
CA LEU A 350 0.19 2.14 6.10
C LEU A 350 0.33 3.49 6.80
N LEU A 351 -0.77 4.26 6.89
CA LEU A 351 -0.78 5.55 7.59
C LEU A 351 -0.52 5.41 9.09
N LYS A 352 -1.00 4.34 9.72
CA LYS A 352 -0.74 4.08 11.13
C LYS A 352 0.75 3.83 11.38
N GLU A 353 1.38 2.96 10.59
CA GLU A 353 2.82 2.70 10.74
C GLU A 353 3.67 3.93 10.35
N TRP A 354 3.21 4.71 9.37
CA TRP A 354 3.83 5.99 9.02
C TRP A 354 3.77 6.97 10.19
N GLU A 355 2.60 7.09 10.83
CA GLU A 355 2.40 7.94 12.01
C GLU A 355 3.34 7.53 13.16
N GLU A 356 3.43 6.23 13.44
CA GLU A 356 4.35 5.69 14.45
C GLU A 356 5.81 6.01 14.14
N LEU A 357 6.23 5.95 12.86
CA LEU A 357 7.57 6.34 12.43
C LEU A 357 7.83 7.84 12.68
N VAL A 358 6.90 8.71 12.31
CA VAL A 358 7.03 10.16 12.48
C VAL A 358 7.06 10.56 13.94
N ILE A 359 6.21 9.94 14.78
CA ILE A 359 6.23 10.13 16.24
C ILE A 359 7.60 9.72 16.79
N THR A 360 8.09 8.53 16.40
CA THR A 360 9.42 8.04 16.80
C THR A 360 10.49 9.06 16.43
N LEU A 361 10.53 9.51 15.17
CA LEU A 361 11.51 10.50 14.71
C LEU A 361 11.48 11.80 15.52
N ARG A 362 10.28 12.35 15.76
CA ARG A 362 10.10 13.58 16.53
C ARG A 362 10.62 13.42 17.96
N ASP A 363 10.27 12.32 18.60
CA ASP A 363 10.72 12.01 19.95
C ASP A 363 12.25 11.79 19.98
N SER A 364 12.82 11.05 19.03
CA SER A 364 14.27 10.85 18.91
C SER A 364 15.02 12.18 18.83
N ILE A 365 14.60 13.09 17.94
CA ILE A 365 15.24 14.40 17.80
C ILE A 365 15.17 15.20 19.10
N ARG A 366 13.99 15.22 19.75
CA ARG A 366 13.79 15.92 21.01
C ARG A 366 14.67 15.37 22.12
N CYS A 367 14.76 14.05 22.25
CA CYS A 367 15.50 13.38 23.31
C CYS A 367 17.01 13.50 23.08
N ILE A 368 17.48 13.35 21.84
CA ILE A 368 18.91 13.52 21.50
C ILE A 368 19.41 14.91 21.88
N ARG A 369 18.63 15.96 21.58
CA ARG A 369 18.99 17.35 21.91
C ARG A 369 19.17 17.62 23.39
N LYS A 370 18.48 16.85 24.25
CA LYS A 370 18.55 16.98 25.73
C LYS A 370 19.53 16.01 26.36
N SER A 371 20.01 15.03 25.61
CA SER A 371 20.88 13.97 26.12
C SER A 371 22.34 14.41 26.29
N SER A 372 23.06 13.74 27.19
CA SER A 372 24.52 13.85 27.29
C SER A 372 25.23 13.26 26.05
N GLY A 373 24.59 12.35 25.33
CA GLY A 373 25.11 11.71 24.11
C GLY A 373 25.06 12.57 22.85
N LYS A 374 24.49 13.77 22.92
CA LYS A 374 24.26 14.68 21.78
C LYS A 374 25.48 14.83 20.88
N SER A 375 26.63 15.19 21.43
CA SER A 375 27.85 15.45 20.65
C SER A 375 28.43 14.21 19.97
N SER A 376 28.22 13.01 20.53
CA SER A 376 28.60 11.77 19.86
C SER A 376 27.70 11.52 18.63
N ILE A 377 26.40 11.78 18.77
CA ILE A 377 25.43 11.63 17.69
C ILE A 377 25.66 12.68 16.60
N GLU A 378 25.97 13.93 16.95
CA GLU A 378 26.34 14.98 15.98
C GLU A 378 27.54 14.56 15.12
N LYS A 379 28.57 13.96 15.74
CA LYS A 379 29.72 13.42 15.00
C LYS A 379 29.31 12.30 14.05
N GLN A 380 28.44 11.39 14.48
CA GLN A 380 27.94 10.32 13.62
C GLN A 380 27.08 10.85 12.47
N LEU A 381 26.23 11.85 12.72
CA LEU A 381 25.43 12.53 11.70
C LEU A 381 26.32 13.26 10.70
N ALA A 382 27.36 13.95 11.16
CA ALA A 382 28.34 14.60 10.28
C ALA A 382 29.10 13.57 9.41
N MET A 383 29.47 12.41 9.96
CA MET A 383 30.06 11.32 9.17
C MET A 383 29.08 10.74 8.14
N LYS A 384 27.79 10.62 8.49
CA LYS A 384 26.74 10.15 7.58
C LYS A 384 26.49 11.15 6.45
N ALA A 385 26.46 12.45 6.75
CA ALA A 385 26.29 13.53 5.78
C ALA A 385 27.34 13.49 4.65
N ARG A 386 28.52 12.94 4.92
CA ARG A 386 29.60 12.74 3.92
C ARG A 386 29.35 11.57 2.97
N ASN A 387 28.24 10.85 3.11
CA ASN A 387 27.87 9.75 2.25
C ASN A 387 26.87 10.22 1.18
N LEU A 388 27.40 10.77 0.09
CA LEU A 388 26.57 11.23 -1.01
C LEU A 388 25.94 10.04 -1.76
N SER A 389 24.69 10.22 -2.18
CA SER A 389 23.96 9.22 -2.96
C SER A 389 24.56 9.03 -4.35
N LEU A 390 24.22 7.92 -5.01
CA LEU A 390 24.66 7.63 -6.38
C LEU A 390 24.26 8.77 -7.34
N HIS A 391 23.04 9.28 -7.20
CA HIS A 391 22.54 10.39 -8.01
C HIS A 391 23.33 11.67 -7.76
N GLN A 392 23.60 12.04 -6.50
CA GLN A 392 24.40 13.22 -6.16
C GLN A 392 25.80 13.14 -6.79
N TRP A 393 26.46 11.99 -6.68
CA TRP A 393 27.75 11.77 -7.35
C TRP A 393 27.64 11.83 -8.88
N GLN A 394 26.58 11.29 -9.46
CA GLN A 394 26.36 11.35 -10.91
C GLN A 394 26.19 12.78 -11.40
N THR A 395 25.45 13.63 -10.67
CA THR A 395 25.33 15.06 -10.96
C THR A 395 26.69 15.76 -10.88
N ILE A 396 27.46 15.54 -9.80
CA ILE A 396 28.79 16.15 -9.63
C ILE A 396 29.74 15.71 -10.77
N ILE A 397 29.79 14.41 -11.07
CA ILE A 397 30.65 13.87 -12.14
C ILE A 397 30.21 14.40 -13.51
N TYR A 398 28.90 14.46 -13.78
CA TYR A 398 28.37 15.05 -15.01
C TYR A 398 28.78 16.50 -15.19
N GLU A 399 28.66 17.33 -14.14
CA GLU A 399 29.09 18.72 -14.19
C GLU A 399 30.59 18.84 -14.50
N VAL A 400 31.43 18.02 -13.86
CA VAL A 400 32.87 18.03 -14.11
C VAL A 400 33.18 17.63 -15.55
N ILE A 401 32.61 16.52 -16.03
CA ILE A 401 32.78 16.05 -17.42
C ILE A 401 32.35 17.14 -18.41
N HIS A 402 31.19 17.76 -18.19
CA HIS A 402 30.65 18.80 -19.06
C HIS A 402 31.54 20.06 -19.06
N ASN A 403 32.02 20.50 -17.89
CA ASN A 403 32.89 21.68 -17.78
C ASN A 403 34.23 21.51 -18.53
N TYR A 404 34.75 20.29 -18.59
CA TYR A 404 35.99 19.97 -19.30
C TYR A 404 35.77 19.36 -20.70
N GLN A 405 34.52 19.26 -21.17
CA GLN A 405 34.13 18.68 -22.46
C GLN A 405 34.69 17.27 -22.72
N LEU A 406 34.70 16.42 -21.68
CA LEU A 406 35.29 15.08 -21.76
C LEU A 406 34.29 14.04 -22.30
N PRO A 407 34.74 13.03 -23.08
CA PRO A 407 33.86 12.05 -23.72
C PRO A 407 33.51 10.87 -22.80
N PHE A 408 33.16 11.13 -21.54
CA PHE A 408 32.83 10.07 -20.56
C PHE A 408 31.34 9.99 -20.25
N ASP A 409 30.84 8.77 -20.01
CA ASP A 409 29.51 8.53 -19.44
C ASP A 409 29.56 8.68 -17.91
N SER A 410 28.84 9.67 -17.37
CA SER A 410 28.83 9.97 -15.93
C SER A 410 28.29 8.78 -15.12
N GLY A 411 27.26 8.09 -15.61
CA GLY A 411 26.64 6.97 -14.89
C GLY A 411 27.57 5.78 -14.72
N GLN A 412 28.31 5.41 -15.78
CA GLN A 412 29.31 4.34 -15.72
C GLN A 412 30.46 4.69 -14.79
N LEU A 413 31.01 5.91 -14.89
CA LEU A 413 32.10 6.36 -14.02
C LEU A 413 31.67 6.40 -12.55
N THR A 414 30.47 6.94 -12.27
CA THR A 414 29.94 6.96 -10.91
C THR A 414 29.82 5.54 -10.36
N ARG A 415 29.22 4.59 -11.09
CA ARG A 415 29.08 3.21 -10.61
C ARG A 415 30.43 2.53 -10.35
N LYS A 416 31.42 2.77 -11.22
CA LYS A 416 32.77 2.23 -11.09
C LYS A 416 33.49 2.73 -9.84
N HIS A 417 33.34 4.00 -9.50
CA HIS A 417 34.12 4.68 -8.45
C HIS A 417 33.32 5.03 -7.18
N TYR A 418 32.02 4.73 -7.12
CA TYR A 418 31.11 5.15 -6.04
C TYR A 418 31.63 4.81 -4.64
N SER A 419 32.04 3.56 -4.41
CA SER A 419 32.53 3.12 -3.10
C SER A 419 33.82 3.83 -2.70
N GLN A 420 34.73 4.05 -3.66
CA GLN A 420 36.00 4.74 -3.42
C GLN A 420 35.79 6.23 -3.13
N LEU A 421 34.93 6.90 -3.90
CA LEU A 421 34.59 8.31 -3.74
C LEU A 421 33.98 8.56 -2.35
N ASN A 422 32.99 7.75 -1.95
CA ASN A 422 32.38 7.86 -0.62
C ASN A 422 33.34 7.51 0.52
N LEU A 423 34.26 6.56 0.33
CA LEU A 423 35.29 6.26 1.33
C LEU A 423 36.23 7.46 1.52
N LYS A 424 36.80 7.98 0.44
CA LYS A 424 37.67 9.17 0.48
C LYS A 424 36.96 10.37 1.12
N LEU A 425 35.71 10.62 0.72
CA LEU A 425 34.94 11.76 1.26
C LEU A 425 34.65 11.62 2.76
N LYS A 426 34.46 10.41 3.26
CA LYS A 426 34.31 10.14 4.71
C LYS A 426 35.59 10.40 5.48
N GLU A 427 36.74 10.02 4.91
CA GLU A 427 38.07 10.21 5.49
C GLU A 427 38.51 11.69 5.49
N SER A 428 37.99 12.51 4.58
CA SER A 428 38.29 13.95 4.53
C SER A 428 37.81 14.68 5.78
N VAL A 429 38.72 15.41 6.45
CA VAL A 429 38.41 16.27 7.60
C VAL A 429 37.93 17.63 7.07
N ILE A 430 36.67 17.67 6.65
CA ILE A 430 36.05 18.87 6.07
C ILE A 430 34.87 19.36 6.90
N SER A 431 34.67 20.68 6.85
CA SER A 431 33.46 21.32 7.36
C SER A 431 32.29 21.04 6.41
N GLU A 432 31.06 21.20 6.90
CA GLU A 432 29.86 20.89 6.11
C GLU A 432 29.74 21.79 4.87
N GLY A 433 30.06 23.08 4.99
CA GLY A 433 30.06 24.02 3.86
C GLY A 433 31.09 23.71 2.77
N GLU A 434 32.07 22.86 3.05
CA GLU A 434 33.12 22.45 2.10
C GLU A 434 32.83 21.09 1.46
N LEU A 435 31.76 20.39 1.88
CA LEU A 435 31.45 19.04 1.44
C LEU A 435 31.36 18.92 -0.09
N LEU A 436 30.59 19.81 -0.74
CA LEU A 436 30.42 19.79 -2.19
C LEU A 436 31.72 20.16 -2.94
N LYS A 437 32.52 21.05 -2.36
CA LYS A 437 33.80 21.46 -2.93
C LYS A 437 34.79 20.30 -2.93
N GLU A 438 34.89 19.57 -1.81
CA GLU A 438 35.76 18.40 -1.71
C GLU A 438 35.24 17.24 -2.56
N ALA A 439 33.92 17.02 -2.61
CA ALA A 439 33.33 16.02 -3.50
C ALA A 439 33.65 16.31 -4.97
N ARG A 440 33.55 17.57 -5.41
CA ARG A 440 33.94 17.97 -6.77
C ARG A 440 35.43 17.72 -7.03
N LYS A 441 36.31 18.06 -6.10
CA LYS A 441 37.75 17.78 -6.21
C LYS A 441 38.03 16.28 -6.36
N LEU A 442 37.38 15.43 -5.56
CA LEU A 442 37.51 13.97 -5.67
C LEU A 442 37.00 13.44 -7.01
N ALA A 443 35.91 14.00 -7.53
CA ALA A 443 35.40 13.66 -8.86
C ALA A 443 36.40 14.07 -9.96
N GLU A 444 36.99 15.26 -9.87
CA GLU A 444 38.05 15.72 -10.77
C GLU A 444 39.27 14.79 -10.72
N GLU A 445 39.75 14.39 -9.54
CA GLU A 445 40.85 13.42 -9.41
C GLU A 445 40.56 12.09 -10.13
N VAL A 446 39.35 11.56 -9.96
CA VAL A 446 38.92 10.32 -10.62
C VAL A 446 38.87 10.50 -12.14
N ILE A 447 38.29 11.59 -12.60
CA ILE A 447 38.18 11.89 -14.03
C ILE A 447 39.57 12.05 -14.64
N TRP A 448 40.48 12.81 -14.03
CA TRP A 448 41.84 12.95 -14.52
C TRP A 448 42.61 11.63 -14.54
N LYS A 449 42.39 10.76 -13.54
CA LYS A 449 42.96 9.41 -13.54
C LYS A 449 42.43 8.55 -14.69
N GLU A 450 41.16 8.67 -15.03
CA GLU A 450 40.56 7.96 -16.17
C GLU A 450 41.00 8.57 -17.51
N THR A 451 41.09 9.91 -17.62
CA THR A 451 41.66 10.61 -18.80
C THR A 451 43.14 10.32 -18.98
N ALA A 452 43.88 9.96 -17.94
CA ALA A 452 45.28 9.56 -18.09
C ALA A 452 45.44 8.11 -18.58
N ARG A 453 44.38 7.30 -18.55
CA ARG A 453 44.41 5.90 -18.98
C ARG A 453 44.10 5.84 -20.47
N CYS A 454 45.02 5.26 -21.25
CA CYS A 454 44.80 5.05 -22.68
C CYS A 454 43.52 4.22 -22.90
N PRO A 455 42.61 4.66 -23.80
CA PRO A 455 41.32 4.01 -24.03
C PRO A 455 41.40 2.75 -24.92
N ILE A 456 42.60 2.39 -25.40
CA ILE A 456 42.84 1.18 -26.19
C ILE A 456 43.17 0.03 -25.26
N GLU A 457 42.45 -1.07 -25.41
CA GLU A 457 42.71 -2.34 -24.73
C GLU A 457 43.12 -3.42 -25.75
N ALA A 458 43.66 -4.54 -25.24
CA ALA A 458 44.11 -5.65 -26.09
C ALA A 458 43.01 -6.18 -27.03
N HIS A 459 41.76 -6.20 -26.57
CA HIS A 459 40.63 -6.69 -27.35
C HIS A 459 40.34 -5.84 -28.59
N ASP A 460 40.66 -4.55 -28.55
CA ASP A 460 40.48 -3.62 -29.68
C ASP A 460 41.44 -3.95 -30.82
N LEU A 461 42.69 -4.24 -30.46
CA LEU A 461 43.72 -4.64 -31.41
C LEU A 461 43.41 -6.02 -32.02
N ILE A 462 42.89 -6.94 -31.21
CA ILE A 462 42.43 -8.26 -31.68
C ILE A 462 41.26 -8.11 -32.65
N ALA A 463 40.31 -7.22 -32.37
CA ALA A 463 39.18 -6.93 -33.27
C ALA A 463 39.63 -6.35 -34.62
N LEU A 464 40.80 -5.69 -34.67
CA LEU A 464 41.45 -5.21 -35.89
C LEU A 464 42.32 -6.27 -36.59
N GLY A 465 42.32 -7.52 -36.12
CA GLY A 465 43.03 -8.63 -36.74
C GLY A 465 44.46 -8.86 -36.22
N VAL A 466 44.88 -8.17 -35.15
CA VAL A 466 46.20 -8.42 -34.54
C VAL A 466 46.16 -9.75 -33.76
N PRO A 467 47.03 -10.74 -34.09
CA PRO A 467 47.02 -12.02 -33.40
C PRO A 467 47.48 -11.87 -31.93
N PRO A 468 46.92 -12.66 -30.99
CA PRO A 468 47.36 -12.66 -29.60
C PRO A 468 48.87 -12.95 -29.47
N GLY A 469 49.62 -12.07 -28.81
CA GLY A 469 51.06 -12.25 -28.62
C GLY A 469 51.82 -10.97 -28.24
N LYS A 470 53.15 -11.02 -28.33
CA LYS A 470 54.04 -9.89 -27.96
C LYS A 470 53.72 -8.60 -28.72
N ARG A 471 53.20 -8.70 -29.95
CA ARG A 471 52.84 -7.55 -30.79
C ARG A 471 51.75 -6.67 -30.16
N ILE A 472 50.78 -7.27 -29.45
CA ILE A 472 49.75 -6.51 -28.72
C ILE A 472 50.40 -5.65 -27.64
N GLY A 473 51.36 -6.18 -26.89
CA GLY A 473 52.08 -5.41 -25.86
C GLY A 473 52.78 -4.18 -26.44
N PHE A 474 53.48 -4.34 -27.56
CA PHE A 474 54.15 -3.24 -28.26
C PHE A 474 53.16 -2.16 -28.73
N LEU A 475 52.05 -2.56 -29.38
CA LEU A 475 51.04 -1.63 -29.86
C LEU A 475 50.31 -0.91 -28.71
N LEU A 476 50.11 -1.58 -27.57
CA LEU A 476 49.56 -0.93 -26.38
C LEU A 476 50.55 0.08 -25.78
N GLU A 477 51.85 -0.20 -25.78
CA GLU A 477 52.87 0.76 -25.34
C GLU A 477 52.91 1.99 -26.27
N GLU A 478 52.85 1.77 -27.58
CA GLU A 478 52.81 2.85 -28.58
C GLU A 478 51.52 3.67 -28.49
N ALA A 479 50.37 3.03 -28.34
CA ALA A 479 49.09 3.69 -28.07
C ALA A 479 49.14 4.54 -26.80
N ASN A 480 49.76 4.02 -25.75
CA ASN A 480 49.97 4.78 -24.51
C ASN A 480 50.91 5.98 -24.73
N GLN A 481 51.96 5.86 -25.53
CA GLN A 481 52.84 6.98 -25.85
C GLN A 481 52.12 8.06 -26.65
N LEU A 482 51.40 7.69 -27.71
CA LEU A 482 50.57 8.61 -28.51
C LEU A 482 49.54 9.31 -27.63
N TYR A 483 48.87 8.56 -26.77
CA TYR A 483 47.86 9.12 -25.86
C TYR A 483 48.47 10.06 -24.81
N ARG A 484 49.67 9.77 -24.29
CA ARG A 484 50.39 10.68 -23.39
C ARG A 484 50.77 11.99 -24.08
N GLN A 485 51.03 11.97 -25.39
CA GLN A 485 51.32 13.18 -26.17
C GLN A 485 50.06 13.98 -26.47
N ASN A 486 48.93 13.32 -26.70
CA ASN A 486 47.65 13.97 -26.93
C ASN A 486 46.47 13.20 -26.28
N PRO A 487 46.15 13.49 -25.00
CA PRO A 487 45.10 12.80 -24.25
C PRO A 487 43.68 13.03 -24.78
N MET A 488 43.50 13.94 -25.74
CA MET A 488 42.20 14.25 -26.35
C MET A 488 41.88 13.35 -27.55
N LEU A 489 42.82 12.52 -28.00
CA LEU A 489 42.56 11.60 -29.10
C LEU A 489 41.49 10.58 -28.70
N SER A 490 40.45 10.47 -29.53
CA SER A 490 39.45 9.42 -29.40
C SER A 490 40.07 8.04 -29.62
N LYS A 491 39.42 7.01 -29.08
CA LYS A 491 39.82 5.61 -29.29
C LYS A 491 40.03 5.28 -30.77
N LYS A 492 39.17 5.79 -31.65
CA LYS A 492 39.27 5.58 -33.10
C LYS A 492 40.52 6.27 -33.68
N GLU A 493 40.74 7.55 -33.34
CA GLU A 493 41.90 8.30 -33.84
C GLU A 493 43.22 7.71 -33.36
N LEU A 494 43.28 7.18 -32.13
CA LEU A 494 44.47 6.46 -31.65
C LEU A 494 44.70 5.17 -32.45
N LEU A 495 43.64 4.39 -32.70
CA LEU A 495 43.74 3.15 -33.49
C LEU A 495 44.19 3.44 -34.92
N ASP A 496 43.70 4.52 -35.54
CA ASP A 496 44.06 4.95 -36.89
C ASP A 496 45.54 5.40 -36.99
N GLN A 497 46.15 5.83 -35.88
CA GLN A 497 47.56 6.26 -35.81
C GLN A 497 48.53 5.12 -35.50
N LEU A 498 48.05 3.92 -35.15
CA LEU A 498 48.91 2.79 -34.84
C LEU A 498 49.45 2.12 -36.13
N PRO A 499 50.72 1.67 -36.16
CA PRO A 499 51.31 0.97 -37.30
C PRO A 499 50.85 -0.50 -37.35
N LEU A 500 49.57 -0.71 -37.66
CA LEU A 500 48.94 -2.03 -37.75
C LEU A 500 49.48 -2.85 -38.94
N ASN A 501 50.00 -2.19 -39.99
CA ASN A 501 50.47 -2.81 -41.24
C ASN A 501 51.99 -2.94 -41.37
N ALA A 502 52.76 -2.73 -40.29
CA ALA A 502 54.19 -2.99 -40.35
C ALA A 502 54.43 -4.52 -40.39
N ASP A 503 54.88 -4.98 -41.55
CA ASP A 503 55.00 -6.36 -42.03
C ASP A 503 55.51 -7.42 -41.04
N ASN A 504 55.08 -8.65 -41.32
CA ASN A 504 55.56 -9.94 -40.81
C ASN A 504 57.08 -10.16 -41.10
N GLY A 505 57.95 -9.38 -40.45
CA GLY A 505 59.40 -9.59 -40.41
C GLY A 505 59.84 -10.36 -39.18
#